data_AF-A0A9X9ABU9-F1
#
_entry.id   AF-A0A9X9ABU9-F1
#
_cell.length_a   1.000
_cell.length_b   1.000
_cell.length_c   1.000
_cell.angle_alpha   90.00
_cell.angle_beta   90.00
_cell.angle_gamma   90.00
#
_symmetry.space_group_name_H-M   'P 1'
#
loop_
_entity.id
_entity.type
_entity.pdbx_description
1 polymer ?
#
loop_
_entity_poly.entity_id
_entity_poly.type
_entity_poly.pdbx_seq_one_letter_code
_entity_poly.pdbx_strand_id
1 'polypeptide(L)'
;LFLSPVIALLVVFIFSLTLFPTVQPKPKNLPIAIVNEDQGVEIPNQPKMNMGQTMVDNMKKTAKSEEEPAVKWVEVKNKEAVQKGLNNKEYYAALVIPKEFSTKQASLRTPQPSSPEIEIYINQGMNTAASTMAGQILQVIVDNMNNNVRTQILEGLKAKGATVTTDQAAKLVTPIVKNVKNVNEVGKNSANGNSPISLFQPLWIASLASAAIIFIAISKMPVRSRKENFLLKV
;
A
#
# COMPACT_ATOMS: atom_id res chain seq x y z
N LEU A 1 -28.97 -19.47 34.62
CA LEU A 1 -28.66 -18.04 34.87
C LEU A 1 -27.24 -17.64 34.48
N PHE A 2 -26.20 -18.46 34.77
CA PHE A 2 -24.79 -18.10 34.51
C PHE A 2 -24.28 -18.24 33.07
N LEU A 3 -25.02 -18.93 32.18
CA LEU A 3 -24.57 -19.17 30.80
C LEU A 3 -24.56 -17.88 29.96
N SER A 4 -25.52 -16.98 30.19
CA SER A 4 -25.68 -15.74 29.41
C SER A 4 -24.53 -14.73 29.57
N PRO A 5 -24.05 -14.40 30.78
CA PRO A 5 -22.90 -13.50 30.92
C PRO A 5 -21.59 -14.10 30.37
N VAL A 6 -21.43 -15.43 30.44
CA VAL A 6 -20.28 -16.13 29.86
C VAL A 6 -20.29 -16.04 28.33
N ILE A 7 -21.45 -16.24 27.69
CA ILE A 7 -21.60 -16.07 26.24
C ILE A 7 -21.32 -14.62 25.82
N ALA A 8 -21.82 -13.63 26.56
CA ALA A 8 -21.55 -12.23 26.25
C ALA A 8 -20.05 -11.88 26.35
N LEU A 9 -19.35 -12.37 27.38
CA LEU A 9 -17.90 -12.19 27.52
C LEU A 9 -17.13 -12.90 26.41
N LEU A 10 -17.53 -14.11 26.01
CA LEU A 10 -16.92 -14.82 24.89
C LEU A 10 -17.12 -14.06 23.57
N VAL A 11 -18.29 -13.47 23.34
CA VAL A 11 -18.55 -12.64 22.15
C VAL A 11 -17.64 -11.42 22.16
N VAL A 12 -17.58 -10.65 23.25
CA VAL A 12 -16.68 -9.48 23.37
C VAL A 12 -15.21 -9.86 23.21
N PHE A 13 -14.80 -11.00 23.76
CA PHE A 13 -13.44 -11.52 23.61
C PHE A 13 -13.12 -11.87 22.15
N ILE A 14 -14.01 -12.61 21.47
CA ILE A 14 -13.85 -12.96 20.05
C ILE A 14 -13.79 -11.67 19.20
N PHE A 15 -14.67 -10.70 19.44
CA PHE A 15 -14.60 -9.41 18.75
C PHE A 15 -13.27 -8.69 18.98
N SER A 16 -12.78 -8.66 20.22
CA SER A 16 -11.50 -8.06 20.56
C SER A 16 -10.34 -8.72 19.81
N LEU A 17 -10.37 -10.05 19.67
CA LEU A 17 -9.40 -10.79 18.85
C LEU A 17 -9.50 -10.44 17.36
N THR A 18 -10.72 -10.25 16.82
CA THR A 18 -10.90 -9.87 15.41
C THR A 18 -10.48 -8.44 15.08
N LEU A 19 -10.43 -7.54 16.07
CA LEU A 19 -9.98 -6.15 15.86
C LEU A 19 -8.45 -6.03 15.84
N PHE A 20 -7.72 -6.97 16.44
CA PHE A 20 -6.25 -6.91 16.54
C PHE A 20 -5.52 -6.81 15.19
N PRO A 21 -5.87 -7.58 14.13
CA PRO A 21 -5.27 -7.41 12.80
C PRO A 21 -5.54 -6.03 12.17
N THR A 22 -6.60 -5.34 12.59
CA THR A 22 -7.02 -4.04 12.02
C THR A 22 -6.15 -2.89 12.57
N VAL A 23 -5.67 -2.98 13.81
CA VAL A 23 -4.81 -1.93 14.42
C VAL A 23 -3.35 -2.00 13.98
N GLN A 24 -2.86 -3.17 13.55
CA GLN A 24 -1.51 -3.33 13.01
C GLN A 24 -1.52 -4.16 11.73
N PRO A 25 -2.01 -3.60 10.61
CA PRO A 25 -2.09 -4.32 9.36
C PRO A 25 -0.67 -4.62 8.85
N LYS A 26 -0.30 -5.91 8.84
CA LYS A 26 0.90 -6.39 8.17
C LYS A 26 0.52 -6.80 6.75
N PRO A 27 0.96 -6.08 5.71
CA PRO A 27 0.68 -6.48 4.35
C PRO A 27 1.29 -7.86 4.12
N LYS A 28 0.52 -8.73 3.46
CA LYS A 28 0.99 -10.04 2.99
C LYS A 28 0.61 -10.15 1.53
N ASN A 29 1.59 -10.43 0.68
CA ASN A 29 1.38 -10.63 -0.76
C ASN A 29 0.64 -9.48 -1.46
N LEU A 30 0.91 -8.22 -1.08
CA LEU A 30 0.23 -7.06 -1.67
C LEU A 30 0.66 -6.88 -3.14
N PRO A 31 -0.22 -7.09 -4.14
CA PRO A 31 0.15 -6.97 -5.54
C PRO A 31 0.47 -5.52 -5.91
N ILE A 32 1.70 -5.30 -6.36
CA ILE A 32 2.19 -4.00 -6.84
C ILE A 32 2.82 -4.20 -8.21
N ALA A 33 2.35 -3.46 -9.20
CA ALA A 33 2.90 -3.52 -10.55
C ALA A 33 4.19 -2.71 -10.66
N ILE A 34 5.12 -3.21 -11.49
CA ILE A 34 6.34 -2.50 -11.84
C ILE A 34 6.58 -2.59 -13.34
N VAL A 35 6.79 -1.44 -13.96
CA VAL A 35 7.24 -1.33 -15.36
C VAL A 35 8.53 -0.54 -15.39
N ASN A 36 9.49 -1.06 -16.13
CA ASN A 36 10.71 -0.36 -16.47
C ASN A 36 10.73 -0.04 -17.97
N GLU A 37 10.50 1.22 -18.31
CA GLU A 37 10.64 1.70 -19.69
C GLU A 37 12.02 2.33 -19.94
N ASP A 38 12.89 2.42 -18.91
CA ASP A 38 14.23 3.00 -18.97
C ASP A 38 15.06 2.35 -20.09
N GLN A 39 15.58 3.17 -20.99
CA GLN A 39 16.38 2.70 -22.12
C GLN A 39 17.86 2.55 -21.78
N GLY A 40 18.25 2.97 -20.57
CA GLY A 40 19.63 3.02 -20.14
C GLY A 40 20.37 4.22 -20.70
N VAL A 41 21.62 4.38 -20.28
CA VAL A 41 22.50 5.48 -20.68
C VAL A 41 23.87 4.95 -21.07
N GLU A 42 24.45 5.52 -22.11
CA GLU A 42 25.85 5.30 -22.49
C GLU A 42 26.70 6.38 -21.85
N ILE A 43 27.68 5.95 -21.04
CA ILE A 43 28.64 6.86 -20.41
C ILE A 43 30.00 6.63 -21.06
N PRO A 44 30.73 7.68 -21.46
CA PRO A 44 32.06 7.51 -22.06
C PRO A 44 32.97 6.63 -21.20
N ASN A 45 33.62 5.65 -21.83
CA ASN A 45 34.52 4.68 -21.18
C ASN A 45 33.84 3.79 -20.13
N GLN A 46 32.52 3.62 -20.17
CA GLN A 46 31.78 2.71 -19.31
C GLN A 46 30.79 1.87 -20.13
N PRO A 47 30.44 0.66 -19.68
CA PRO A 47 29.39 -0.11 -20.31
C PRO A 47 28.05 0.64 -20.21
N LYS A 48 27.14 0.36 -21.15
CA LYS A 48 25.77 0.86 -21.08
C LYS A 48 25.15 0.46 -19.73
N MET A 49 24.62 1.43 -19.00
CA MET A 49 24.01 1.22 -17.70
C MET A 49 22.51 1.44 -17.76
N ASN A 50 21.74 0.52 -17.17
CA ASN A 50 20.30 0.68 -16.95
C ASN A 50 20.04 0.75 -15.45
N MET A 51 19.95 1.98 -14.96
CA MET A 51 19.74 2.27 -13.54
C MET A 51 18.32 1.92 -13.10
N GLY A 52 17.33 2.05 -14.00
CA GLY A 52 15.95 1.58 -13.77
C GLY A 52 15.88 0.06 -13.56
N GLN A 53 16.61 -0.73 -14.35
CA GLN A 53 16.64 -2.18 -14.20
C GLN A 53 17.31 -2.61 -12.90
N THR A 54 18.43 -1.95 -12.56
CA THR A 54 19.11 -2.18 -11.28
C THR A 54 18.16 -1.92 -10.10
N MET A 55 17.33 -0.89 -10.21
CA MET A 55 16.29 -0.56 -9.24
C MET A 55 15.21 -1.64 -9.15
N VAL A 56 14.68 -2.13 -10.27
CA VAL A 56 13.73 -3.26 -10.31
C VAL A 56 14.31 -4.51 -9.65
N ASP A 57 15.55 -4.86 -10.00
CA ASP A 57 16.20 -6.06 -9.50
C ASP A 57 16.41 -6.01 -7.99
N ASN A 58 16.80 -4.85 -7.46
CA ASN A 58 16.97 -4.64 -6.02
C ASN A 58 15.64 -4.78 -5.26
N MET A 59 14.54 -4.21 -5.77
CA MET A 59 13.22 -4.38 -5.15
C MET A 59 12.76 -5.83 -5.10
N LYS A 60 13.00 -6.56 -6.20
CA LYS A 60 12.61 -7.97 -6.30
C LYS A 60 13.45 -8.88 -5.42
N LYS A 61 14.75 -8.57 -5.22
CA LYS A 61 15.62 -9.35 -4.34
C LYS A 61 15.10 -9.33 -2.91
N THR A 62 14.73 -8.16 -2.38
CA THR A 62 14.19 -8.03 -1.02
C THR A 62 12.92 -8.87 -0.81
N ALA A 63 12.06 -8.98 -1.83
CA ALA A 63 10.83 -9.78 -1.74
C ALA A 63 11.05 -11.31 -1.87
N LYS A 64 12.20 -11.77 -2.38
CA LYS A 64 12.47 -13.21 -2.54
C LYS A 64 13.03 -13.88 -1.28
N SER A 65 13.45 -13.09 -0.30
CA SER A 65 14.13 -13.59 0.90
C SER A 65 13.18 -13.99 2.04
N GLU A 66 11.87 -13.86 1.84
CA GLU A 66 10.84 -14.10 2.87
C GLU A 66 9.85 -15.17 2.41
N GLU A 67 9.41 -16.07 3.31
CA GLU A 67 8.38 -17.08 3.01
C GLU A 67 7.02 -16.43 2.70
N GLU A 68 6.72 -15.28 3.32
CA GLU A 68 5.52 -14.47 3.08
C GLU A 68 5.88 -13.00 2.88
N PRO A 69 6.27 -12.58 1.66
CA PRO A 69 6.70 -11.21 1.44
C PRO A 69 5.54 -10.23 1.59
N ALA A 70 5.84 -9.05 2.12
CA ALA A 70 4.88 -7.96 2.21
C ALA A 70 4.30 -7.56 0.85
N VAL A 71 5.14 -7.59 -0.19
CA VAL A 71 4.81 -7.17 -1.56
C VAL A 71 4.92 -8.33 -2.53
N LYS A 72 3.91 -8.49 -3.38
CA LYS A 72 3.94 -9.36 -4.55
C LYS A 72 4.18 -8.50 -5.79
N TRP A 73 5.40 -8.51 -6.31
CA TRP A 73 5.75 -7.76 -7.52
C TRP A 73 5.09 -8.38 -8.77
N VAL A 74 4.44 -7.54 -9.57
CA VAL A 74 3.83 -7.90 -10.86
C VAL A 74 4.54 -7.14 -11.97
N GLU A 75 5.35 -7.82 -12.76
CA GLU A 75 5.99 -7.20 -13.92
C GLU A 75 4.99 -7.03 -15.05
N VAL A 76 5.03 -5.84 -15.64
CA VAL A 76 4.12 -5.42 -16.70
C VAL A 76 4.92 -4.82 -17.85
N LYS A 77 4.41 -5.02 -19.06
CA LYS A 77 5.17 -4.78 -20.30
C LYS A 77 5.43 -3.30 -20.59
N ASN A 78 4.45 -2.45 -20.30
CA ASN A 78 4.49 -1.02 -20.62
C ASN A 78 3.49 -0.25 -19.75
N LYS A 79 3.55 1.08 -19.82
CA LYS A 79 2.65 1.96 -19.08
C LYS A 79 1.15 1.78 -19.41
N GLU A 80 0.82 1.37 -20.63
CA GLU A 80 -0.58 1.12 -21.02
C GLU A 80 -1.15 -0.12 -20.31
N ALA A 81 -0.38 -1.20 -20.24
CA ALA A 81 -0.71 -2.39 -19.47
C ALA A 81 -0.83 -2.08 -17.98
N VAL A 82 -0.04 -1.14 -17.46
CA VAL A 82 -0.19 -0.59 -16.09
C VAL A 82 -1.60 -0.01 -15.90
N GLN A 83 -2.05 0.87 -16.80
CA GLN A 83 -3.37 1.49 -16.65
C GLN A 83 -4.49 0.47 -16.77
N LYS A 84 -4.39 -0.47 -17.71
CA LYS A 84 -5.38 -1.54 -17.88
C LYS A 84 -5.50 -2.41 -16.64
N GLY A 85 -4.38 -2.86 -16.06
CA GLY A 85 -4.41 -3.69 -14.86
C GLY A 85 -4.88 -2.93 -13.60
N LEU A 86 -4.59 -1.63 -13.48
CA LEU A 86 -5.19 -0.78 -12.43
C LEU A 86 -6.71 -0.75 -12.56
N ASN A 87 -7.24 -0.54 -13.77
CA ASN A 87 -8.69 -0.51 -14.03
C ASN A 87 -9.35 -1.87 -13.78
N ASN A 88 -8.64 -2.96 -14.11
CA ASN A 88 -9.09 -4.33 -13.87
C ASN A 88 -8.89 -4.81 -12.41
N LYS A 89 -8.38 -3.95 -11.52
CA LYS A 89 -8.11 -4.28 -10.10
C LYS A 89 -7.13 -5.44 -9.92
N GLU A 90 -6.13 -5.53 -10.78
CA GLU A 90 -5.08 -6.56 -10.71
C GLU A 90 -4.02 -6.24 -9.64
N TYR A 91 -3.86 -4.96 -9.28
CA TYR A 91 -2.89 -4.48 -8.27
C TYR A 91 -3.33 -3.17 -7.61
N TYR A 92 -2.81 -2.95 -6.40
CA TYR A 92 -3.15 -1.83 -5.52
C TYR A 92 -2.37 -0.55 -5.85
N ALA A 93 -1.17 -0.69 -6.39
CA ALA A 93 -0.34 0.41 -6.85
C ALA A 93 0.54 -0.02 -8.02
N ALA A 94 1.09 0.94 -8.74
CA ALA A 94 2.08 0.69 -9.78
C ALA A 94 3.23 1.69 -9.73
N LEU A 95 4.43 1.21 -10.05
CA LEU A 95 5.64 2.00 -10.21
C LEU A 95 6.04 2.00 -11.69
N VAL A 96 6.14 3.18 -12.28
CA VAL A 96 6.57 3.36 -13.67
C VAL A 96 7.90 4.10 -13.69
N ILE A 97 8.93 3.44 -14.22
CA ILE A 97 10.24 4.04 -14.49
C ILE A 97 10.26 4.49 -15.95
N PRO A 98 10.29 5.81 -16.24
CA PRO A 98 10.23 6.33 -17.60
C PRO A 98 11.51 6.08 -18.41
N LYS A 99 11.40 6.22 -19.75
CA LYS A 99 12.47 5.99 -20.72
C LYS A 99 13.79 6.73 -20.44
N GLU A 100 13.69 7.97 -19.98
CA GLU A 100 14.83 8.87 -19.77
C GLU A 100 15.44 8.77 -18.36
N PHE A 101 15.04 7.78 -17.57
CA PHE A 101 15.45 7.68 -16.17
C PHE A 101 16.98 7.61 -16.00
N SER A 102 17.64 6.67 -16.69
CA SER A 102 19.10 6.55 -16.62
C SER A 102 19.84 7.79 -17.15
N THR A 103 19.36 8.37 -18.25
CA THR A 103 19.95 9.56 -18.87
C THR A 103 19.91 10.76 -17.92
N LYS A 104 18.73 11.04 -17.34
CA LYS A 104 18.56 12.12 -16.36
C LYS A 104 19.38 11.85 -15.10
N GLN A 105 19.36 10.62 -14.58
CA GLN A 105 20.17 10.28 -13.40
C GLN A 105 21.68 10.47 -13.61
N ALA A 106 22.20 10.11 -14.78
CA ALA A 106 23.60 10.35 -15.13
C ALA A 106 23.93 11.85 -15.19
N SER A 107 23.01 12.68 -15.71
CA SER A 107 23.19 14.12 -15.82
C SER A 107 23.38 14.83 -14.46
N LEU A 108 22.92 14.23 -13.35
CA LEU A 108 23.11 14.77 -12.01
C LEU A 108 24.58 14.97 -11.60
N ARG A 109 25.51 14.26 -12.26
CA ARG A 109 26.95 14.39 -12.05
C ARG A 109 27.61 15.43 -12.95
N THR A 110 26.83 16.10 -13.80
CA THR A 110 27.29 17.09 -14.77
C THR A 110 26.90 18.51 -14.35
N PRO A 111 27.48 19.57 -14.94
CA PRO A 111 27.09 20.96 -14.64
C PRO A 111 25.66 21.33 -15.03
N GLN A 112 24.97 20.51 -15.84
CA GLN A 112 23.57 20.70 -16.24
C GLN A 112 22.71 19.53 -15.72
N PRO A 113 22.42 19.49 -14.40
CA PRO A 113 21.71 18.37 -13.79
C PRO A 113 20.21 18.37 -14.15
N SER A 114 19.68 17.20 -14.51
CA SER A 114 18.26 16.94 -14.69
C SER A 114 17.81 15.84 -13.73
N SER A 115 16.80 16.10 -12.91
CA SER A 115 16.28 15.09 -11.98
C SER A 115 15.49 14.02 -12.75
N PRO A 116 15.83 12.73 -12.62
CA PRO A 116 14.96 11.66 -13.10
C PRO A 116 13.62 11.68 -12.37
N GLU A 117 12.58 11.24 -13.06
CA GLU A 117 11.21 11.19 -12.55
C GLU A 117 10.75 9.74 -12.46
N ILE A 118 9.86 9.46 -11.51
CA ILE A 118 9.19 8.17 -11.36
C ILE A 118 7.72 8.44 -11.12
N GLU A 119 6.85 7.67 -11.78
CA GLU A 119 5.41 7.77 -11.57
C GLU A 119 4.94 6.66 -10.62
N ILE A 120 4.20 7.04 -9.60
CA ILE A 120 3.58 6.15 -8.63
C ILE A 120 2.06 6.27 -8.79
N TYR A 121 1.41 5.19 -9.18
CA TYR A 121 -0.05 5.12 -9.31
C TYR A 121 -0.63 4.43 -8.08
N ILE A 122 -1.68 5.00 -7.50
CA ILE A 122 -2.38 4.46 -6.31
C ILE A 122 -3.84 4.17 -6.69
N ASN A 123 -4.24 2.89 -6.64
CA ASN A 123 -5.54 2.43 -7.13
C ASN A 123 -6.61 2.46 -6.03
N GLN A 124 -7.17 3.64 -5.72
CA GLN A 124 -8.08 3.79 -4.58
C GLN A 124 -9.35 2.93 -4.71
N GLY A 125 -9.79 2.64 -5.94
CA GLY A 125 -11.01 1.89 -6.26
C GLY A 125 -10.90 0.37 -6.14
N MET A 126 -9.72 -0.16 -5.85
CA MET A 126 -9.54 -1.56 -5.45
C MET A 126 -9.82 -1.71 -3.95
N ASN A 127 -9.02 -1.05 -3.11
CA ASN A 127 -9.28 -0.83 -1.69
C ASN A 127 -8.42 0.35 -1.23
N THR A 128 -9.03 1.43 -0.75
CA THR A 128 -8.28 2.67 -0.47
C THR A 128 -7.19 2.50 0.60
N ALA A 129 -7.44 1.71 1.65
CA ALA A 129 -6.47 1.48 2.72
C ALA A 129 -5.26 0.69 2.22
N ALA A 130 -5.50 -0.44 1.55
CA ALA A 130 -4.44 -1.27 0.98
C ALA A 130 -3.66 -0.54 -0.13
N SER A 131 -4.33 0.24 -0.97
CA SER A 131 -3.68 1.07 -2.00
C SER A 131 -2.84 2.18 -1.40
N THR A 132 -3.30 2.82 -0.34
CA THR A 132 -2.50 3.82 0.39
C THR A 132 -1.23 3.20 0.96
N MET A 133 -1.35 2.03 1.58
CA MET A 133 -0.21 1.28 2.10
C MET A 133 0.76 0.90 0.97
N ALA A 134 0.27 0.38 -0.17
CA ALA A 134 1.09 0.08 -1.34
C ALA A 134 1.85 1.32 -1.86
N GLY A 135 1.15 2.46 -1.94
CA GLY A 135 1.74 3.74 -2.33
C GLY A 135 2.80 4.24 -1.35
N GLN A 136 2.61 4.05 -0.04
CA GLN A 136 3.62 4.38 0.98
C GLN A 136 4.87 3.50 0.84
N ILE A 137 4.70 2.20 0.63
CA ILE A 137 5.83 1.27 0.38
C ILE A 137 6.66 1.75 -0.82
N LEU A 138 6.01 2.07 -1.94
CA LEU A 138 6.70 2.59 -3.12
C LEU A 138 7.44 3.91 -2.85
N GLN A 139 6.82 4.82 -2.10
CA GLN A 139 7.45 6.09 -1.73
C GLN A 139 8.69 5.88 -0.86
N VAL A 140 8.61 5.01 0.17
CA VAL A 140 9.76 4.66 1.03
C VAL A 140 10.90 4.05 0.22
N ILE A 141 10.57 3.19 -0.75
CA ILE A 141 11.58 2.62 -1.66
C ILE A 141 12.27 3.73 -2.45
N VAL A 142 11.52 4.66 -3.05
CA VAL A 142 12.10 5.81 -3.79
C VAL A 142 12.90 6.73 -2.87
N ASP A 143 12.49 6.93 -1.63
CA ASP A 143 13.22 7.75 -0.65
C ASP A 143 14.56 7.13 -0.25
N ASN A 144 14.59 5.81 -0.05
CA ASN A 144 15.83 5.07 0.17
C ASN A 144 16.77 5.16 -1.03
N MET A 145 16.22 5.10 -2.25
CA MET A 145 17.01 5.29 -3.46
C MET A 145 17.55 6.72 -3.59
N ASN A 146 16.74 7.73 -3.27
CA ASN A 146 17.19 9.11 -3.21
C ASN A 146 18.40 9.27 -2.28
N ASN A 147 18.37 8.65 -1.10
CA ASN A 147 19.49 8.65 -0.18
C ASN A 147 20.74 7.98 -0.79
N ASN A 148 20.59 6.79 -1.39
CA ASN A 148 21.70 6.07 -2.02
C ASN A 148 22.31 6.84 -3.19
N VAL A 149 21.48 7.38 -4.08
CA VAL A 149 21.93 8.17 -5.25
C VAL A 149 22.65 9.43 -4.79
N ARG A 150 22.09 10.14 -3.79
CA ARG A 150 22.74 11.32 -3.21
C ARG A 150 24.12 10.98 -2.66
N THR A 151 24.23 9.94 -1.84
CA THR A 151 25.52 9.50 -1.27
C THR A 151 26.54 9.17 -2.35
N GLN A 152 26.15 8.36 -3.36
CA GLN A 152 27.05 7.98 -4.45
C GLN A 152 27.54 9.18 -5.28
N ILE A 153 26.68 10.18 -5.50
CA ILE A 153 27.08 11.38 -6.24
C ILE A 153 28.03 12.22 -5.40
N LEU A 154 27.73 12.45 -4.11
CA LEU A 154 28.58 13.24 -3.23
C LEU A 154 29.96 12.59 -3.02
N GLU A 155 30.03 11.28 -2.83
CA GLU A 155 31.30 10.55 -2.73
C GLU A 155 32.10 10.65 -4.02
N GLY A 156 31.46 10.49 -5.18
CA GLY A 156 32.10 10.62 -6.48
C GLY A 156 32.62 12.03 -6.77
N LEU A 157 31.91 13.07 -6.32
CA LEU A 157 32.36 14.46 -6.44
C LEU A 157 33.51 14.76 -5.48
N LYS A 158 33.44 14.27 -4.23
CA LYS A 158 34.49 14.40 -3.22
C LYS A 158 35.80 13.76 -3.70
N ALA A 159 35.74 12.55 -4.25
CA ALA A 159 36.91 11.84 -4.78
C ALA A 159 37.60 12.59 -5.93
N LYS A 160 36.85 13.40 -6.68
CA LYS A 160 37.38 14.23 -7.78
C LYS A 160 37.82 15.63 -7.34
N GLY A 161 37.65 15.99 -6.06
CA GLY A 161 37.88 17.36 -5.57
C GLY A 161 36.96 18.40 -6.24
N ALA A 162 35.83 17.97 -6.80
CA ALA A 162 34.93 18.85 -7.55
C ALA A 162 34.07 19.70 -6.61
N THR A 163 33.88 20.98 -6.97
CA THR A 163 32.91 21.85 -6.30
C THR A 163 31.50 21.61 -6.85
N VAL A 164 30.48 21.88 -6.02
CA VAL A 164 29.07 21.71 -6.38
C VAL A 164 28.47 23.08 -6.67
N THR A 165 27.82 23.24 -7.82
CA THR A 165 27.05 24.46 -8.14
C THR A 165 25.78 24.55 -7.28
N THR A 166 25.18 25.73 -7.18
CA THR A 166 23.90 25.92 -6.46
C THR A 166 22.79 25.04 -7.04
N ASP A 167 22.74 24.90 -8.36
CA ASP A 167 21.72 24.10 -9.05
C ASP A 167 21.92 22.60 -8.78
N GLN A 168 23.16 22.12 -8.82
CA GLN A 168 23.47 20.74 -8.44
C GLN A 168 23.11 20.48 -6.98
N ALA A 169 23.44 21.40 -6.06
CA ALA A 169 23.12 21.25 -4.65
C ALA A 169 21.60 21.13 -4.44
N ALA A 170 20.80 21.97 -5.09
CA ALA A 170 19.34 21.91 -5.01
C ALA A 170 18.77 20.57 -5.52
N LYS A 171 19.28 20.06 -6.65
CA LYS A 171 18.84 18.78 -7.23
C LYS A 171 19.31 17.57 -6.43
N LEU A 172 20.42 17.66 -5.69
CA LEU A 172 20.95 16.56 -4.88
C LEU A 172 20.22 16.35 -3.56
N VAL A 173 19.42 17.31 -3.08
CA VAL A 173 18.58 17.12 -1.88
C VAL A 173 17.58 15.99 -2.12
N THR A 174 16.90 16.03 -3.27
CA THR A 174 15.94 15.03 -3.74
C THR A 174 16.23 14.68 -5.22
N PRO A 175 17.23 13.83 -5.48
CA PRO A 175 17.70 13.50 -6.83
C PRO A 175 16.60 13.03 -7.79
N ILE A 176 15.73 12.14 -7.31
CA ILE A 176 14.63 11.50 -8.02
C ILE A 176 13.31 12.15 -7.59
N VAL A 177 12.56 12.66 -8.57
CA VAL A 177 11.24 13.28 -8.38
C VAL A 177 10.15 12.21 -8.41
N LYS A 178 9.31 12.19 -7.37
CA LYS A 178 8.14 11.30 -7.27
C LYS A 178 6.90 12.00 -7.83
N ASN A 179 6.28 11.45 -8.86
CA ASN A 179 4.99 11.90 -9.39
C ASN A 179 3.89 10.91 -8.94
N VAL A 180 3.20 11.24 -7.84
CA VAL A 180 2.17 10.39 -7.25
C VAL A 180 0.81 10.75 -7.84
N LYS A 181 0.11 9.75 -8.39
CA LYS A 181 -1.20 9.88 -9.04
C LYS A 181 -2.18 8.89 -8.42
N ASN A 182 -3.31 9.40 -7.95
CA ASN A 182 -4.43 8.54 -7.60
C ASN A 182 -5.19 8.17 -8.87
N VAL A 183 -5.62 6.91 -8.98
CA VAL A 183 -6.49 6.42 -10.05
C VAL A 183 -7.67 5.69 -9.46
N ASN A 184 -8.76 5.63 -10.22
CA ASN A 184 -10.01 5.00 -9.80
C ASN A 184 -10.44 5.53 -8.42
N GLU A 185 -10.42 6.85 -8.24
CA GLU A 185 -10.72 7.48 -6.96
C GLU A 185 -12.13 7.12 -6.46
N VAL A 186 -12.23 6.91 -5.16
CA VAL A 186 -13.50 6.64 -4.51
C VAL A 186 -14.26 7.96 -4.27
N GLY A 187 -15.60 7.90 -4.31
CA GLY A 187 -16.42 9.11 -4.16
C GLY A 187 -16.20 9.81 -2.81
N LYS A 188 -16.34 11.15 -2.77
CA LYS A 188 -16.06 11.98 -1.58
C LYS A 188 -16.82 11.55 -0.31
N ASN A 189 -18.02 11.00 -0.46
CA ASN A 189 -18.86 10.55 0.66
C ASN A 189 -18.89 9.02 0.81
N SER A 190 -17.89 8.31 0.27
CA SER A 190 -17.83 6.85 0.30
C SER A 190 -17.15 6.28 1.54
N ALA A 191 -16.75 7.11 2.51
CA ALA A 191 -15.91 6.71 3.64
C ALA A 191 -14.66 5.93 3.18
N ASN A 192 -13.93 6.48 2.20
CA ASN A 192 -12.78 5.82 1.55
C ASN A 192 -13.14 4.44 0.96
N GLY A 193 -14.30 4.35 0.31
CA GLY A 193 -14.85 3.10 -0.22
C GLY A 193 -15.49 2.15 0.81
N ASN A 194 -15.53 2.50 2.11
CA ASN A 194 -16.10 1.67 3.17
C ASN A 194 -17.57 1.97 3.52
N SER A 195 -18.26 2.82 2.77
CA SER A 195 -19.64 3.22 3.09
C SER A 195 -20.60 2.05 3.33
N PRO A 196 -20.56 0.92 2.57
CA PRO A 196 -21.44 -0.21 2.88
C PRO A 196 -21.19 -0.80 4.27
N ILE A 197 -19.93 -0.93 4.68
CA ILE A 197 -19.53 -1.46 5.99
C ILE A 197 -19.98 -0.48 7.08
N SER A 198 -19.71 0.81 6.91
CA SER A 198 -20.07 1.84 7.89
C SER A 198 -21.57 1.94 8.13
N LEU A 199 -22.40 1.67 7.11
CA LEU A 199 -23.86 1.66 7.25
C LEU A 199 -24.38 0.35 7.84
N PHE A 200 -23.79 -0.79 7.48
CA PHE A 200 -24.24 -2.10 7.94
C PHE A 200 -23.84 -2.40 9.39
N GLN A 201 -22.65 -1.96 9.82
CA GLN A 201 -22.10 -2.33 11.12
C GLN A 201 -22.96 -1.87 12.31
N PRO A 202 -23.48 -0.63 12.38
CA PRO A 202 -24.40 -0.21 13.45
C PRO A 202 -25.71 -0.99 13.43
N LEU A 203 -26.29 -1.24 12.24
CA LEU A 203 -27.53 -2.01 12.10
C LEU A 203 -27.36 -3.43 12.62
N TRP A 204 -26.25 -4.07 12.28
CA TRP A 204 -25.93 -5.42 12.75
C TRP A 204 -25.73 -5.46 14.28
N ILE A 205 -24.97 -4.52 14.85
CA ILE A 205 -24.79 -4.41 16.31
C ILE A 205 -26.13 -4.17 17.01
N ALA A 206 -26.97 -3.28 16.47
CA ALA A 206 -28.30 -3.02 17.02
C ALA A 206 -29.17 -4.28 17.00
N SER A 207 -29.16 -5.04 15.90
CA SER A 207 -29.94 -6.29 15.80
C SER A 207 -29.51 -7.35 16.84
N LEU A 208 -28.19 -7.52 17.04
CA LEU A 208 -27.64 -8.44 18.04
C LEU A 208 -28.00 -7.99 19.46
N ALA A 209 -27.89 -6.69 19.74
CA ALA A 209 -28.26 -6.13 21.04
C ALA A 209 -29.75 -6.30 21.33
N SER A 210 -30.62 -6.01 20.36
CA SER A 210 -32.07 -6.20 20.49
C SER A 210 -32.43 -7.68 20.72
N ALA A 211 -31.84 -8.60 19.97
CA ALA A 211 -32.06 -10.03 20.16
C ALA A 211 -31.63 -10.50 21.56
N ALA A 212 -30.48 -10.03 22.06
CA ALA A 212 -30.02 -10.35 23.41
C ALA A 212 -30.97 -9.81 24.49
N ILE A 213 -31.48 -8.59 24.33
CA ILE A 213 -32.46 -7.99 25.26
C ILE A 213 -33.76 -8.82 25.27
N ILE A 214 -34.28 -9.18 24.10
CA ILE A 214 -35.49 -10.01 23.96
C ILE A 214 -35.27 -11.38 24.61
N PHE A 215 -34.14 -12.03 24.35
CA PHE A 215 -33.81 -13.32 24.97
C PHE A 215 -33.72 -13.24 26.50
N ILE A 216 -33.09 -12.20 27.04
CA ILE A 216 -33.02 -11.97 28.49
C ILE A 216 -34.42 -11.73 29.07
N ALA A 217 -35.27 -10.97 28.38
CA ALA A 217 -36.65 -10.74 28.81
C ALA A 217 -37.46 -12.05 28.84
N ILE A 218 -37.42 -12.84 27.76
CA ILE A 218 -38.11 -14.14 27.64
C ILE A 218 -37.61 -15.13 28.70
N SER A 219 -36.29 -15.23 28.91
CA SER A 219 -35.70 -16.17 29.88
C SER A 219 -36.02 -15.86 31.35
N LYS A 220 -36.48 -14.63 31.65
CA LYS A 220 -36.92 -14.20 32.99
C LYS A 220 -38.44 -14.26 33.18
N MET A 221 -39.22 -14.56 32.14
CA MET A 221 -40.67 -14.66 32.27
C MET A 221 -41.08 -15.89 33.12
N PRO A 222 -41.92 -15.72 34.15
CA PRO A 222 -42.40 -16.84 34.94
C PRO A 222 -43.34 -17.72 34.10
N VAL A 223 -43.02 -19.00 33.99
CA VAL A 223 -43.86 -19.99 33.28
C VAL A 223 -45.03 -20.38 34.18
N ARG A 224 -46.26 -20.00 33.82
CA ARG A 224 -47.48 -20.30 34.59
C ARG A 224 -48.21 -21.56 34.10
N SER A 225 -47.96 -22.04 32.87
CA SER A 225 -48.57 -23.29 32.37
C SER A 225 -47.64 -24.16 31.51
N ARG A 226 -47.97 -25.46 31.39
CA ARG A 226 -47.26 -26.38 30.47
C ARG A 226 -47.32 -25.94 29.00
N LYS A 227 -48.39 -25.25 28.57
CA LYS A 227 -48.50 -24.68 27.21
C LYS A 227 -47.51 -23.53 27.00
N GLU A 228 -47.35 -22.63 27.98
CA GLU A 228 -46.36 -21.55 27.92
C GLU A 228 -44.92 -22.07 27.90
N ASN A 229 -44.63 -23.14 28.65
CA ASN A 229 -43.31 -23.78 28.63
C ASN A 229 -42.94 -24.34 27.25
N PHE A 230 -43.93 -24.83 26.49
CA PHE A 230 -43.72 -25.33 25.14
C PHE A 230 -43.45 -24.20 24.14
N LEU A 231 -44.14 -23.05 24.30
CA LEU A 231 -43.96 -21.87 23.45
C LEU A 231 -42.65 -21.12 23.69
N LEU A 232 -42.10 -21.18 24.91
CA LEU A 232 -40.83 -20.52 25.28
C LEU A 232 -39.57 -21.36 24.96
N LYS A 233 -39.74 -22.62 24.54
CA LYS A 233 -38.65 -23.57 24.24
C LYS A 233 -38.42 -23.82 22.74
N VAL A 234 -39.25 -23.27 21.87
CA VAL A 234 -39.08 -23.24 20.40
C VAL A 234 -38.34 -21.96 20.03
#